data_AF-A0A024TJH8-F1
#
_entry.id   AF-A0A024TJH8-F1
#
_cell.length_a   1.000
_cell.length_b   1.000
_cell.length_c   1.000
_cell.angle_alpha   90.00
_cell.angle_beta   90.00
_cell.angle_gamma   90.00
#
_symmetry.space_group_name_H-M   'P 1'
#
loop_
_entity.id
_entity.type
_entity.pdbx_description
1 polymer ?
#
loop_
_entity_poly.entity_id
_entity_poly.type
_entity_poly.pdbx_seq_one_letter_code
_entity_poly.pdbx_strand_id
1 'polypeptide(L)'
;MAMTGLKVLSFRWILLGCIGALVVFQSVDVFLSYRAAASSAALATHRRAFRPLKAPDDNDLLHMNQLMTDCLTKGEAIISWRYMQPPLWRDSAAKDVLAEILRCPEAEVFLPVGIRSHGYCEDAMAYVKFLETRAMPYWVYEEAFHIDGKEYSYHDLCPHTAVILMNHYWDGLPDRHDFPKTKKLVLMPNVEMHDLKAAHYHRVDYVLAKTKDSYKRITNWYSQEGNNPRHTQVYFTMHTSSDPTVLTKEAARTDPVAFTPAERNWHNLTIFHANGHSTLKNTIEVLDCWASRPDLPPISIYSSDGGSNDTYWRLHREGNPLRHVDYHSGEFVSPPVYGKLLLETSVIMCPSIAEGCGVLGTAAP
;
A
#
# COMPACT_ATOMS: atom_id res chain seq x y z
N MET A 1 41.80 -47.97 68.94
CA MET A 1 40.88 -47.96 67.78
C MET A 1 40.15 -46.63 67.79
N ALA A 2 40.43 -45.80 66.80
CA ALA A 2 39.75 -44.52 66.60
C ALA A 2 38.43 -44.76 65.88
N MET A 3 37.34 -44.18 66.38
CA MET A 3 36.19 -43.82 65.57
C MET A 3 35.87 -42.35 65.83
N THR A 4 35.74 -41.65 64.73
CA THR A 4 35.92 -40.22 64.52
C THR A 4 34.66 -39.42 64.84
N GLY A 5 34.87 -38.18 65.26
CA GLY A 5 33.84 -37.27 65.73
C GLY A 5 32.84 -36.85 64.65
N LEU A 6 31.57 -36.89 65.03
CA LEU A 6 30.50 -36.23 64.31
C LEU A 6 30.51 -34.75 64.72
N LYS A 7 31.00 -33.87 63.83
CA LYS A 7 30.95 -32.42 64.05
C LYS A 7 29.49 -31.97 64.01
N VAL A 8 29.01 -31.42 65.13
CA VAL A 8 27.75 -30.69 65.21
C VAL A 8 27.79 -29.58 64.16
N LEU A 9 27.00 -29.70 63.10
CA LEU A 9 26.77 -28.60 62.17
C LEU A 9 26.22 -27.44 62.98
N SER A 10 27.06 -26.42 63.19
CA SER A 10 26.68 -25.22 63.92
C SER A 10 25.41 -24.65 63.30
N PHE A 11 24.42 -24.35 64.15
CA PHE A 11 23.13 -23.76 63.81
C PHE A 11 23.24 -22.59 62.81
N ARG A 12 24.37 -21.86 62.82
CA ARG A 12 24.70 -20.81 61.86
C ARG A 12 24.76 -21.29 60.40
N TRP A 13 25.30 -22.48 60.14
CA TRP A 13 25.38 -23.05 58.79
C TRP A 13 24.02 -23.52 58.27
N ILE A 14 23.17 -24.01 59.17
CA ILE A 14 21.78 -24.37 58.84
C ILE A 14 21.00 -23.09 58.52
N LEU A 15 21.13 -22.04 59.33
CA LEU A 15 20.48 -20.75 59.11
C LEU A 15 20.92 -20.09 57.80
N LEU A 16 22.23 -20.08 57.51
CA LEU A 16 22.77 -19.57 56.24
C LEU A 16 22.29 -20.38 55.03
N GLY A 17 22.18 -21.70 55.17
CA GLY A 17 21.59 -22.56 54.14
C GLY A 17 20.13 -22.25 53.86
N CYS A 18 19.32 -22.03 54.92
CA CYS A 18 17.92 -21.65 54.79
C CYS A 18 17.73 -20.27 54.16
N ILE A 19 18.57 -19.28 54.53
CA ILE A 19 18.54 -17.93 53.93
C ILE A 19 18.95 -18.01 52.46
N GLY A 20 20.00 -18.76 52.12
CA GLY A 20 20.43 -18.97 50.74
C GLY A 20 19.34 -19.61 49.88
N ALA A 21 18.66 -20.64 50.41
CA ALA A 21 17.54 -21.28 49.73
C ALA A 21 16.36 -20.33 49.51
N LEU A 22 16.01 -19.50 50.48
CA LEU A 22 14.95 -18.50 50.36
C LEU A 22 15.27 -17.43 49.29
N VAL A 23 16.51 -16.94 49.24
CA VAL A 23 16.94 -15.95 48.23
C VAL A 23 16.94 -16.56 46.83
N VAL A 24 17.36 -17.82 46.69
CA VAL A 24 17.27 -18.54 45.40
C VAL A 24 15.81 -18.73 45.00
N PHE A 25 14.93 -19.09 45.93
CA PHE A 25 13.50 -19.27 45.63
C PHE A 25 12.83 -17.96 45.21
N GLN A 26 13.12 -16.87 45.92
CA GLN A 26 12.60 -15.53 45.58
C GLN A 26 13.14 -15.01 44.25
N SER A 27 14.42 -15.24 43.95
CA SER A 27 15.00 -14.81 42.66
C SER A 27 14.45 -15.61 41.48
N VAL A 28 14.19 -16.91 41.65
CA VAL A 28 13.52 -17.74 40.63
C VAL A 28 12.07 -17.29 40.43
N ASP A 29 11.34 -17.00 41.51
CA ASP A 29 9.94 -16.55 41.43
C ASP A 29 9.82 -15.17 40.76
N VAL A 30 10.72 -14.23 41.08
CA VAL A 30 10.81 -12.93 40.40
C VAL A 30 11.18 -13.11 38.92
N PHE A 31 12.13 -13.98 38.59
CA PHE A 31 12.52 -14.23 37.20
C PHE A 31 11.41 -14.88 36.38
N LEU A 32 10.69 -15.84 36.96
CA LEU A 32 9.53 -16.48 36.34
C LEU A 32 8.37 -15.49 36.17
N SER A 33 8.11 -14.64 37.17
CA SER A 33 7.12 -13.57 37.10
C SER A 33 7.46 -12.53 36.03
N TYR A 34 8.74 -12.15 35.91
CA TYR A 34 9.21 -11.23 34.89
C TYR A 34 9.10 -11.84 33.48
N ARG A 35 9.45 -13.13 33.32
CA ARG A 35 9.24 -13.85 32.06
C ARG A 35 7.76 -13.98 31.72
N ALA A 36 6.90 -14.30 32.67
CA ALA A 36 5.46 -14.37 32.46
C ALA A 36 4.88 -13.01 32.06
N ALA A 37 5.31 -11.92 32.71
CA ALA A 37 4.91 -10.56 32.37
C ALA A 37 5.43 -10.12 31.00
N ALA A 38 6.69 -10.42 30.65
CA ALA A 38 7.26 -10.13 29.33
C ALA A 38 6.58 -10.94 28.22
N SER A 39 6.26 -12.22 28.49
CA SER A 39 5.51 -13.08 27.57
C SER A 39 4.08 -12.58 27.38
N SER A 40 3.43 -12.12 28.46
CA SER A 40 2.09 -11.57 28.44
C SER A 40 2.04 -10.21 27.75
N ALA A 41 3.07 -9.37 27.93
CA ALA A 41 3.23 -8.11 27.22
C ALA A 41 3.48 -8.33 25.72
N ALA A 42 4.31 -9.32 25.36
CA ALA A 42 4.54 -9.73 23.97
C ALA A 42 3.29 -10.36 23.32
N LEU A 43 2.49 -11.12 24.08
CA LEU A 43 1.20 -11.62 23.61
C LEU A 43 0.14 -10.52 23.52
N ALA A 44 0.18 -9.52 24.41
CA ALA A 44 -0.74 -8.40 24.43
C ALA A 44 -0.46 -7.41 23.30
N THR A 45 0.80 -7.17 22.94
CA THR A 45 1.15 -6.42 21.71
C THR A 45 0.73 -7.15 20.45
N HIS A 46 0.73 -8.49 20.45
CA HIS A 46 0.18 -9.30 19.34
C HIS A 46 -1.35 -9.43 19.33
N ARG A 47 -2.05 -9.00 20.39
CA ARG A 47 -3.51 -9.08 20.54
C ARG A 47 -4.18 -7.71 20.63
N ARG A 48 -3.70 -6.70 19.89
CA ARG A 48 -4.69 -5.76 19.33
C ARG A 48 -5.54 -6.59 18.39
N ALA A 49 -6.74 -6.95 18.85
CA ALA A 49 -7.72 -7.67 18.05
C ALA A 49 -7.82 -6.94 16.71
N PHE A 50 -7.32 -7.58 15.64
CA PHE A 50 -7.60 -7.13 14.28
C PHE A 50 -9.12 -7.03 14.20
N ARG A 51 -9.65 -5.81 14.17
CA ARG A 51 -11.06 -5.62 13.80
C ARG A 51 -11.21 -6.39 12.47
N PRO A 52 -12.22 -7.25 12.33
CA PRO A 52 -12.45 -7.92 11.06
C PRO A 52 -12.51 -6.83 9.99
N LEU A 53 -11.64 -6.96 9.00
CA LEU A 53 -11.54 -6.00 7.91
C LEU A 53 -12.88 -6.02 7.19
N LYS A 54 -13.69 -4.98 7.40
CA LYS A 54 -14.94 -4.78 6.66
C LYS A 54 -14.54 -4.50 5.22
N ALA A 55 -15.03 -5.31 4.28
CA ALA A 55 -14.88 -4.99 2.87
C ALA A 55 -15.49 -3.59 2.60
N PRO A 56 -14.89 -2.78 1.71
CA PRO A 56 -15.47 -1.51 1.31
C PRO A 56 -16.91 -1.71 0.82
N ASP A 57 -17.82 -0.81 1.20
CA ASP A 57 -19.15 -0.77 0.58
C ASP A 57 -19.17 0.14 -0.66
N ASP A 58 -20.29 0.15 -1.39
CA ASP A 58 -20.40 0.91 -2.64
C ASP A 58 -20.11 2.41 -2.45
N ASN A 59 -20.43 3.00 -1.28
CA ASN A 59 -20.10 4.41 -1.01
C ASN A 59 -18.59 4.61 -0.80
N ASP A 60 -17.93 3.68 -0.11
CA ASP A 60 -16.47 3.68 0.00
C ASP A 60 -15.83 3.58 -1.38
N LEU A 61 -16.34 2.70 -2.26
CA LEU A 61 -15.83 2.50 -3.61
C LEU A 61 -16.09 3.72 -4.52
N LEU A 62 -17.26 4.34 -4.45
CA LEU A 62 -17.55 5.59 -5.18
C LEU A 62 -16.59 6.71 -4.78
N HIS A 63 -16.35 6.86 -3.48
CA HIS A 63 -15.41 7.85 -2.99
C HIS A 63 -13.97 7.53 -3.40
N MET A 64 -13.56 6.26 -3.34
CA MET A 64 -12.25 5.83 -3.85
C MET A 64 -12.06 6.18 -5.33
N ASN A 65 -13.08 5.97 -6.17
CA ASN A 65 -13.04 6.35 -7.59
C ASN A 65 -12.92 7.89 -7.79
N GLN A 66 -13.60 8.68 -6.95
CA GLN A 66 -13.46 10.14 -6.96
C GLN A 66 -12.02 10.56 -6.58
N LEU A 67 -11.49 10.03 -5.48
CA LEU A 67 -10.13 10.32 -5.02
C LEU A 67 -9.08 9.92 -6.07
N MET A 68 -9.29 8.81 -6.77
CA MET A 68 -8.46 8.41 -7.90
C MET A 68 -8.46 9.45 -9.01
N THR A 69 -9.64 9.94 -9.39
CA THR A 69 -9.78 10.99 -10.41
C THR A 69 -9.07 12.28 -9.99
N ASP A 70 -9.24 12.69 -8.74
CA ASP A 70 -8.57 13.87 -8.17
C ASP A 70 -7.05 13.72 -8.15
N CYS A 71 -6.56 12.50 -7.86
CA CYS A 71 -5.13 12.20 -7.88
C CYS A 71 -4.52 12.21 -9.28
N LEU A 72 -5.24 11.67 -10.27
CA LEU A 72 -4.82 11.63 -11.66
C LEU A 72 -4.90 12.99 -12.36
N THR A 73 -5.68 13.92 -11.80
CA THR A 73 -5.71 15.31 -12.27
C THR A 73 -4.33 15.92 -12.04
N LYS A 74 -3.55 16.08 -13.12
CA LYS A 74 -2.16 16.55 -13.08
C LYS A 74 -2.07 17.89 -12.33
N GLY A 75 -1.36 17.90 -11.20
CA GLY A 75 -1.13 19.10 -10.40
C GLY A 75 -0.58 18.80 -9.02
N GLU A 76 -0.06 19.83 -8.36
CA GLU A 76 0.37 19.76 -6.96
C GLU A 76 -0.76 20.20 -6.04
N ALA A 77 -1.74 19.33 -5.81
CA ALA A 77 -2.87 19.63 -4.93
C ALA A 77 -2.86 18.77 -3.66
N ILE A 78 -3.34 19.34 -2.56
CA ILE A 78 -3.74 18.60 -1.37
C ILE A 78 -5.04 17.87 -1.69
N ILE A 79 -5.07 16.55 -1.48
CA ILE A 79 -6.27 15.74 -1.70
C ILE A 79 -6.72 15.22 -0.34
N SER A 80 -7.86 15.72 0.15
CA SER A 80 -8.41 15.35 1.45
C SER A 80 -9.31 14.13 1.33
N TRP A 81 -9.34 13.27 2.34
CA TRP A 81 -10.32 12.18 2.42
C TRP A 81 -11.77 12.68 2.55
N ARG A 82 -12.01 13.96 2.80
CA ARG A 82 -13.36 14.45 3.08
C ARG A 82 -14.21 14.36 1.82
N TYR A 83 -15.36 13.73 1.96
CA TYR A 83 -16.28 13.52 0.85
C TYR A 83 -16.65 14.83 0.16
N MET A 84 -16.58 14.85 -1.18
CA MET A 84 -16.90 16.01 -2.04
C MET A 84 -16.10 17.28 -1.75
N GLN A 85 -14.92 17.16 -1.16
CA GLN A 85 -14.00 18.30 -1.08
C GLN A 85 -13.11 18.35 -2.32
N PRO A 86 -13.11 19.48 -3.07
CA PRO A 86 -12.22 19.62 -4.20
C PRO A 86 -10.75 19.62 -3.72
N PRO A 87 -9.81 19.22 -4.58
CA PRO A 87 -8.39 19.38 -4.29
C PRO A 87 -8.06 20.84 -3.95
N LEU A 88 -7.06 21.06 -3.10
CA LEU A 88 -6.58 22.41 -2.76
C LEU A 88 -5.20 22.63 -3.36
N TRP A 89 -5.10 23.60 -4.26
CA TRP A 89 -3.86 24.03 -4.91
C TRP A 89 -3.16 25.11 -4.11
N ARG A 90 -1.89 25.39 -4.45
CA ARG A 90 -1.10 26.43 -3.79
C ARG A 90 -1.77 27.81 -3.84
N ASP A 91 -2.47 28.12 -4.93
CA ASP A 91 -3.19 29.37 -5.17
C ASP A 91 -4.66 29.35 -4.69
N SER A 92 -5.09 28.26 -4.05
CA SER A 92 -6.40 28.22 -3.39
C SER A 92 -6.48 29.23 -2.25
N ALA A 93 -7.70 29.56 -1.82
CA ALA A 93 -7.88 30.55 -0.76
C ALA A 93 -7.10 30.14 0.51
N ALA A 94 -6.21 31.03 0.97
CA ALA A 94 -5.28 30.74 2.06
C ALA A 94 -5.97 30.23 3.34
N LYS A 95 -7.18 30.74 3.63
CA LYS A 95 -8.00 30.28 4.76
C LYS A 95 -8.40 28.81 4.64
N ASP A 96 -8.67 28.32 3.43
CA ASP A 96 -9.16 26.97 3.18
C ASP A 96 -7.98 25.99 3.21
N VAL A 97 -6.84 26.39 2.62
CA VAL A 97 -5.57 25.67 2.75
C VAL A 97 -5.18 25.54 4.22
N LEU A 98 -5.11 26.66 4.95
CA LEU A 98 -4.73 26.65 6.36
C LEU A 98 -5.69 25.81 7.22
N ALA A 99 -7.00 25.92 6.98
CA ALA A 99 -8.00 25.11 7.68
C ALA A 99 -7.82 23.61 7.43
N GLU A 100 -7.45 23.21 6.20
CA GLU A 100 -7.05 21.83 5.95
C GLU A 100 -5.78 21.51 6.72
N ILE A 101 -4.68 22.27 6.56
CA ILE A 101 -3.38 22.03 7.22
C ILE A 101 -3.52 21.76 8.72
N LEU A 102 -4.26 22.61 9.43
CA LEU A 102 -4.45 22.55 10.89
C LEU A 102 -5.19 21.31 11.40
N ARG A 103 -5.68 20.42 10.53
CA ARG A 103 -6.30 19.15 10.95
C ARG A 103 -5.31 18.15 11.55
N CYS A 104 -4.04 18.20 11.16
CA CYS A 104 -2.93 17.36 11.65
C CYS A 104 -3.32 15.88 11.95
N PRO A 105 -3.66 15.07 10.93
CA PRO A 105 -3.99 13.66 11.11
C PRO A 105 -2.82 12.85 11.68
N GLU A 106 -3.04 11.60 12.10
CA GLU A 106 -1.98 10.75 12.67
C GLU A 106 -0.85 10.45 11.68
N ALA A 107 -1.19 10.29 10.41
CA ALA A 107 -0.27 10.08 9.31
C ALA A 107 -0.83 10.71 8.04
N GLU A 108 0.00 11.11 7.09
CA GLU A 108 -0.42 11.62 5.78
C GLU A 108 0.45 11.09 4.66
N VAL A 109 -0.06 11.10 3.43
CA VAL A 109 0.67 10.56 2.27
C VAL A 109 1.45 11.68 1.60
N PHE A 110 2.77 11.59 1.58
CA PHE A 110 3.55 12.46 0.71
C PHE A 110 3.42 11.98 -0.74
N LEU A 111 2.88 12.83 -1.60
CA LEU A 111 2.56 12.49 -2.99
C LEU A 111 3.01 13.61 -3.95
N PRO A 112 4.27 13.57 -4.40
CA PRO A 112 4.79 14.55 -5.35
C PRO A 112 4.16 14.37 -6.74
N VAL A 113 4.13 15.44 -7.53
CA VAL A 113 3.47 15.44 -8.86
C VAL A 113 4.09 14.43 -9.82
N GLY A 114 5.40 14.18 -9.72
CA GLY A 114 6.14 13.31 -10.63
C GLY A 114 5.72 11.84 -10.60
N ILE A 115 4.96 11.41 -9.59
CA ILE A 115 4.55 10.01 -9.42
C ILE A 115 3.05 9.80 -9.49
N ARG A 116 2.26 10.84 -9.76
CA ARG A 116 0.80 10.72 -9.89
C ARG A 116 0.45 9.94 -11.16
N SER A 117 0.24 8.65 -10.98
CA SER A 117 -0.13 7.67 -12.00
C SER A 117 -1.13 6.69 -11.39
N HIS A 118 -1.79 5.87 -12.21
CA HIS A 118 -2.77 4.88 -11.72
C HIS A 118 -2.24 4.04 -10.55
N GLY A 119 -1.04 3.45 -10.67
CA GLY A 119 -0.49 2.62 -9.60
C GLY A 119 -0.26 3.36 -8.28
N TYR A 120 0.37 4.53 -8.31
CA TYR A 120 0.66 5.28 -7.08
C TYR A 120 -0.54 6.03 -6.51
N CYS A 121 -1.44 6.50 -7.37
CA CYS A 121 -2.71 7.08 -6.95
C CYS A 121 -3.56 6.04 -6.24
N GLU A 122 -3.64 4.83 -6.78
CA GLU A 122 -4.42 3.73 -6.19
C GLU A 122 -3.95 3.42 -4.76
N ASP A 123 -2.64 3.30 -4.59
CA ASP A 123 -2.04 3.12 -3.29
C ASP A 123 -2.28 4.28 -2.34
N ALA A 124 -1.98 5.50 -2.80
CA ALA A 124 -2.06 6.70 -1.97
C ALA A 124 -3.50 6.93 -1.52
N MET A 125 -4.46 6.84 -2.44
CA MET A 125 -5.86 7.15 -2.17
C MET A 125 -6.52 6.14 -1.24
N ALA A 126 -6.07 4.87 -1.24
CA ALA A 126 -6.49 3.91 -0.24
C ALA A 126 -6.09 4.37 1.17
N TYR A 127 -4.84 4.83 1.36
CA TYR A 127 -4.43 5.38 2.65
C TYR A 127 -5.18 6.66 3.00
N VAL A 128 -5.36 7.58 2.04
CA VAL A 128 -6.15 8.80 2.24
C VAL A 128 -7.55 8.46 2.76
N LYS A 129 -8.27 7.57 2.08
CA LYS A 129 -9.63 7.17 2.43
C LYS A 129 -9.72 6.48 3.79
N PHE A 130 -8.94 5.43 4.01
CA PHE A 130 -9.14 4.53 5.16
C PHE A 130 -8.38 4.95 6.42
N LEU A 131 -7.37 5.83 6.30
CA LEU A 131 -6.75 6.49 7.46
C LEU A 131 -7.38 7.85 7.75
N GLU A 132 -8.42 8.23 7.02
CA GLU A 132 -9.08 9.54 7.16
C GLU A 132 -8.07 10.69 7.13
N THR A 133 -7.19 10.66 6.13
CA THR A 133 -6.06 11.58 5.97
C THR A 133 -6.07 12.30 4.63
N ARG A 134 -4.92 12.73 4.14
CA ARG A 134 -4.75 13.52 2.93
C ARG A 134 -3.45 13.16 2.22
N ALA A 135 -3.44 13.38 0.92
CA ALA A 135 -2.22 13.40 0.14
C ALA A 135 -1.67 14.83 0.07
N MET A 136 -0.38 14.95 0.32
CA MET A 136 0.33 16.21 0.50
C MET A 136 1.36 16.40 -0.59
N PRO A 137 1.28 17.49 -1.37
CA PRO A 137 2.31 17.86 -2.34
C PRO A 137 3.53 18.46 -1.61
N TYR A 138 4.66 18.54 -2.33
CA TYR A 138 5.93 19.02 -1.75
C TYR A 138 5.85 20.47 -1.25
N TRP A 139 5.12 21.34 -1.96
CA TRP A 139 5.04 22.76 -1.63
C TRP A 139 4.49 23.04 -0.23
N VAL A 140 3.67 22.16 0.34
CA VAL A 140 3.17 22.36 1.71
C VAL A 140 4.32 22.37 2.71
N TYR A 141 5.34 21.55 2.47
CA TYR A 141 6.53 21.47 3.33
C TYR A 141 7.50 22.64 3.09
N GLU A 142 7.29 23.42 2.04
CA GLU A 142 8.06 24.64 1.73
C GLU A 142 7.36 25.91 2.19
N GLU A 143 6.04 25.85 2.40
CA GLU A 143 5.22 27.01 2.64
C GLU A 143 5.37 27.55 4.06
N ALA A 144 5.41 28.88 4.15
CA ALA A 144 5.42 29.64 5.39
C ALA A 144 3.99 30.09 5.74
N PHE A 145 3.36 29.42 6.70
CA PHE A 145 1.98 29.70 7.10
C PHE A 145 1.93 30.86 8.09
N HIS A 146 1.10 31.86 7.79
CA HIS A 146 0.97 33.05 8.61
C HIS A 146 -0.31 33.00 9.47
N ILE A 147 -0.15 32.95 10.79
CA ILE A 147 -1.26 32.90 11.76
C ILE A 147 -1.02 33.98 12.82
N ASP A 148 -1.96 34.91 12.97
CA ASP A 148 -1.90 36.02 13.94
C ASP A 148 -0.59 36.83 13.90
N GLY A 149 -0.06 37.05 12.69
CA GLY A 149 1.19 37.80 12.46
C GLY A 149 2.47 37.03 12.78
N LYS A 150 2.37 35.72 13.06
CA LYS A 150 3.51 34.81 13.21
C LYS A 150 3.60 33.84 12.05
N GLU A 151 4.82 33.48 11.70
CA GLU A 151 5.13 32.51 10.66
C GLU A 151 5.37 31.12 11.28
N TYR A 152 4.82 30.09 10.65
CA TYR A 152 4.94 28.69 11.05
C TYR A 152 5.27 27.84 9.82
N SER A 153 6.23 26.93 9.96
CA SER A 153 6.40 25.86 8.99
C SER A 153 5.31 24.81 9.15
N TYR A 154 5.14 23.94 8.15
CA TYR A 154 4.27 22.77 8.28
C TYR A 154 4.61 21.91 9.51
N HIS A 155 5.90 21.76 9.81
CA HIS A 155 6.37 20.94 10.92
C HIS A 155 6.09 21.55 12.29
N ASP A 156 5.99 22.88 12.38
CA ASP A 156 5.55 23.58 13.59
C ASP A 156 4.05 23.36 13.85
N LEU A 157 3.25 23.38 12.78
CA LEU A 157 1.79 23.21 12.87
C LEU A 157 1.41 21.76 13.20
N CYS A 158 2.04 20.78 12.55
CA CYS A 158 1.73 19.36 12.70
C CYS A 158 2.96 18.53 13.12
N PRO A 159 3.50 18.72 14.34
CA PRO A 159 4.76 18.09 14.75
C PRO A 159 4.67 16.57 14.89
N HIS A 160 3.46 16.02 15.15
CA HIS A 160 3.26 14.60 15.45
C HIS A 160 2.71 13.78 14.28
N THR A 161 2.26 14.41 13.20
CA THR A 161 1.77 13.72 12.00
C THR A 161 2.92 12.94 11.36
N ALA A 162 2.77 11.63 11.19
CA ALA A 162 3.72 10.81 10.47
C ALA A 162 3.63 11.04 8.95
N VAL A 163 4.72 10.81 8.23
CA VAL A 163 4.74 10.95 6.76
C VAL A 163 4.86 9.57 6.12
N ILE A 164 3.87 9.21 5.31
CA ILE A 164 3.87 8.01 4.47
C ILE A 164 4.58 8.34 3.17
N LEU A 165 5.66 7.63 2.90
CA LEU A 165 6.52 7.79 1.74
C LEU A 165 6.28 6.62 0.77
N MET A 166 6.04 6.98 -0.49
CA MET A 166 5.70 6.03 -1.55
C MET A 166 6.99 5.52 -2.21
N ASN A 167 7.31 4.26 -1.99
CA ASN A 167 8.49 3.59 -2.51
C ASN A 167 9.78 4.39 -2.24
N HIS A 168 10.57 4.74 -3.27
CA HIS A 168 11.79 5.55 -3.16
C HIS A 168 11.57 7.05 -3.50
N TYR A 169 10.34 7.46 -3.82
CA TYR A 169 10.01 8.81 -4.29
C TYR A 169 9.80 9.78 -3.13
N TRP A 170 10.90 10.08 -2.45
CA TRP A 170 10.90 10.91 -1.24
C TRP A 170 11.21 12.37 -1.55
N ASP A 171 11.69 12.67 -2.76
CA ASP A 171 12.09 14.00 -3.26
C ASP A 171 12.95 14.80 -2.27
N GLY A 172 13.80 14.10 -1.50
CA GLY A 172 14.65 14.71 -0.48
C GLY A 172 13.89 15.28 0.73
N LEU A 173 12.57 15.05 0.86
CA LEU A 173 11.76 15.58 1.96
C LEU A 173 12.37 15.26 3.34
N PRO A 174 12.79 14.02 3.65
CA PRO A 174 13.42 13.72 4.94
C PRO A 174 14.89 14.19 5.06
N ASP A 175 15.46 14.75 4.00
CA ASP A 175 16.83 15.29 3.95
C ASP A 175 16.87 16.81 4.08
N ARG A 176 15.71 17.48 4.13
CA ARG A 176 15.64 18.93 4.35
C ARG A 176 16.18 19.31 5.73
N HIS A 177 16.77 20.50 5.81
CA HIS A 177 17.37 21.03 7.03
C HIS A 177 16.33 21.31 8.15
N ASP A 178 15.10 21.62 7.76
CA ASP A 178 13.96 21.90 8.63
C ASP A 178 13.14 20.65 8.98
N PHE A 179 13.47 19.48 8.41
CA PHE A 179 12.75 18.24 8.69
C PHE A 179 13.09 17.71 10.10
N PRO A 180 12.12 17.58 11.02
CA PRO A 180 12.42 17.17 12.38
C PRO A 180 12.92 15.74 12.45
N LYS A 181 14.04 15.49 13.14
CA LYS A 181 14.60 14.14 13.37
C LYS A 181 13.65 13.22 14.14
N THR A 182 12.71 13.79 14.89
CA THR A 182 11.70 13.09 15.67
C THR A 182 10.46 12.71 14.85
N LYS A 183 10.30 13.28 13.64
CA LYS A 183 9.17 13.02 12.74
C LYS A 183 9.14 11.53 12.37
N LYS A 184 7.97 10.92 12.46
CA LYS A 184 7.78 9.50 12.15
C LYS A 184 7.66 9.30 10.65
N LEU A 185 8.39 8.31 10.12
CA LEU A 185 8.36 7.95 8.71
C LEU A 185 7.75 6.56 8.53
N VAL A 186 6.83 6.45 7.59
CA VAL A 186 6.16 5.21 7.20
C VAL A 186 6.53 4.92 5.75
N LEU A 187 7.13 3.77 5.47
CA LEU A 187 7.43 3.33 4.11
C LEU A 187 6.30 2.47 3.57
N MET A 188 5.78 2.84 2.41
CA MET A 188 4.98 1.95 1.59
C MET A 188 5.84 1.45 0.42
N PRO A 189 6.34 0.21 0.45
CA PRO A 189 7.14 -0.34 -0.64
C PRO A 189 6.27 -0.71 -1.84
N ASN A 190 6.71 -0.34 -3.05
CA ASN A 190 6.15 -0.92 -4.26
C ASN A 190 6.78 -2.30 -4.47
N VAL A 191 5.98 -3.36 -4.37
CA VAL A 191 6.44 -4.75 -4.50
C VAL A 191 6.87 -5.13 -5.92
N GLU A 192 6.58 -4.27 -6.91
CA GLU A 192 6.87 -4.50 -8.33
C GLU A 192 8.20 -3.89 -8.78
N MET A 193 8.83 -3.06 -7.94
CA MET A 193 10.07 -2.36 -8.29
C MET A 193 11.19 -2.67 -7.29
N HIS A 194 12.40 -2.85 -7.82
CA HIS A 194 13.59 -3.26 -7.06
C HIS A 194 14.44 -2.08 -6.55
N ASP A 195 13.93 -0.85 -6.64
CA ASP A 195 14.69 0.38 -6.36
C ASP A 195 14.94 0.66 -4.87
N LEU A 196 14.19 0.00 -3.99
CA LEU A 196 14.35 0.19 -2.54
C LEU A 196 15.63 -0.48 -2.03
N LYS A 197 16.59 0.37 -1.67
CA LYS A 197 17.84 0.00 -0.98
C LYS A 197 17.65 -0.13 0.54
N ALA A 198 18.57 -0.85 1.19
CA ALA A 198 18.64 -0.99 2.66
C ALA A 198 18.59 0.36 3.39
N ALA A 199 19.20 1.40 2.82
CA ALA A 199 19.19 2.75 3.37
C ALA A 199 17.77 3.31 3.58
N HIS A 200 16.80 2.97 2.72
CA HIS A 200 15.41 3.40 2.91
C HIS A 200 14.80 2.69 4.12
N TYR A 201 14.96 1.37 4.20
CA TYR A 201 14.43 0.56 5.30
C TYR A 201 15.06 0.90 6.66
N HIS A 202 16.33 1.29 6.69
CA HIS A 202 16.99 1.74 7.93
C HIS A 202 16.48 3.09 8.45
N ARG A 203 15.84 3.91 7.60
CA ARG A 203 15.43 5.28 7.96
C ARG A 203 14.01 5.37 8.52
N VAL A 204 13.16 4.38 8.28
CA VAL A 204 11.72 4.47 8.60
C VAL A 204 11.36 3.83 9.93
N ASP A 205 10.27 4.31 10.54
CA ASP A 205 9.74 3.79 11.80
C ASP A 205 8.73 2.64 11.55
N TYR A 206 8.08 2.65 10.39
CA TYR A 206 7.08 1.66 10.01
C TYR A 206 7.18 1.27 8.54
N VAL A 207 6.81 0.03 8.21
CA VAL A 207 6.69 -0.46 6.83
C VAL A 207 5.31 -1.08 6.61
N LEU A 208 4.62 -0.68 5.55
CA LEU A 208 3.29 -1.18 5.16
C LEU A 208 3.41 -2.23 4.05
N ALA A 209 3.50 -3.51 4.44
CA ALA A 209 3.64 -4.61 3.52
C ALA A 209 2.28 -5.07 2.98
N LYS A 210 2.04 -4.90 1.68
CA LYS A 210 0.75 -5.21 1.03
C LYS A 210 0.48 -6.71 0.82
N THR A 211 1.52 -7.53 0.83
CA THR A 211 1.40 -8.96 0.55
C THR A 211 1.96 -9.77 1.70
N LYS A 212 1.43 -10.98 1.89
CA LYS A 212 1.93 -11.88 2.94
C LYS A 212 3.39 -12.27 2.68
N ASP A 213 3.80 -12.36 1.42
CA ASP A 213 5.18 -12.63 1.04
C ASP A 213 6.10 -11.45 1.37
N SER A 214 5.73 -10.22 0.99
CA SER A 214 6.51 -9.03 1.31
C SER A 214 6.61 -8.82 2.82
N TYR A 215 5.51 -9.01 3.56
CA TYR A 215 5.52 -8.96 5.02
C TYR A 215 6.56 -9.92 5.60
N LYS A 216 6.52 -11.21 5.22
CA LYS A 216 7.48 -12.20 5.70
C LYS A 216 8.92 -11.84 5.35
N ARG A 217 9.19 -11.46 4.11
CA ARG A 217 10.56 -11.14 3.64
C ARG A 217 11.13 -9.91 4.35
N ILE A 218 10.35 -8.85 4.47
CA ILE A 218 10.77 -7.61 5.13
C ILE A 218 10.97 -7.85 6.63
N THR A 219 10.04 -8.55 7.29
CA THR A 219 10.19 -8.92 8.71
C THR A 219 11.42 -9.79 8.95
N ASN A 220 11.66 -10.80 8.10
CA ASN A 220 12.86 -11.64 8.19
C ASN A 220 14.13 -10.83 7.97
N TRP A 221 14.14 -9.88 7.03
CA TRP A 221 15.28 -9.01 6.79
C TRP A 221 15.60 -8.11 8.00
N TYR A 222 14.60 -7.49 8.62
CA TYR A 222 14.77 -6.71 9.86
C TYR A 222 15.19 -7.55 11.07
N SER A 223 14.95 -8.86 11.07
CA SER A 223 15.37 -9.76 12.15
C SER A 223 16.88 -10.07 12.13
N GLN A 224 17.56 -9.79 11.02
CA GLN A 224 19.00 -9.99 10.89
C GLN A 224 19.76 -8.86 11.61
N GLU A 225 20.92 -9.20 12.16
CA GLU A 225 21.76 -8.26 12.90
C GLU A 225 22.13 -7.04 12.04
N GLY A 226 22.01 -5.85 12.62
CA GLY A 226 22.34 -4.58 11.95
C GLY A 226 21.27 -4.02 11.01
N ASN A 227 20.24 -4.79 10.64
CA ASN A 227 19.23 -4.36 9.66
C ASN A 227 18.07 -3.55 10.27
N ASN A 228 17.92 -3.52 11.60
CA ASN A 228 16.84 -2.76 12.27
C ASN A 228 17.35 -1.70 13.28
N PRO A 229 18.06 -0.66 12.81
CA PRO A 229 18.63 0.36 13.70
C PRO A 229 17.58 1.27 14.36
N ARG A 230 16.33 1.32 13.85
CA ARG A 230 15.26 2.20 14.36
C ARG A 230 14.13 1.46 15.09
N HIS A 231 14.29 0.15 15.35
CA HIS A 231 13.21 -0.70 15.86
C HIS A 231 11.93 -0.60 15.02
N THR A 232 12.11 -0.52 13.71
CA THR A 232 11.06 -0.44 12.70
C THR A 232 10.08 -1.61 12.85
N GLN A 233 8.79 -1.30 12.75
CA GLN A 233 7.73 -2.31 12.76
C GLN A 233 7.13 -2.49 11.37
N VAL A 234 6.92 -3.75 11.00
CA VAL A 234 6.29 -4.13 9.72
C VAL A 234 4.84 -4.48 9.98
N TYR A 235 3.92 -3.87 9.23
CA TYR A 235 2.50 -4.19 9.25
C TYR A 235 2.10 -4.85 7.96
N PHE A 236 1.36 -5.96 8.06
CA PHE A 236 0.66 -6.51 6.92
C PHE A 236 -0.62 -5.71 6.70
N THR A 237 -0.70 -5.01 5.56
CA THR A 237 -1.89 -4.28 5.15
C THR A 237 -2.62 -5.08 4.09
N MET A 238 -3.93 -5.30 4.27
CA MET A 238 -4.76 -5.73 3.14
C MET A 238 -4.97 -4.51 2.26
N HIS A 239 -4.67 -4.65 0.97
CA HIS A 239 -4.82 -3.59 0.01
C HIS A 239 -6.22 -3.64 -0.62
N THR A 240 -6.77 -2.47 -0.92
CA THR A 240 -8.01 -2.32 -1.69
C THR A 240 -7.77 -1.25 -2.74
N SER A 241 -8.51 -1.36 -3.85
CA SER A 241 -8.39 -0.49 -5.02
C SER A 241 -9.71 0.21 -5.29
N SER A 242 -9.66 1.20 -6.18
CA SER A 242 -10.85 1.67 -6.88
C SER A 242 -11.52 0.51 -7.62
N ASP A 243 -12.84 0.44 -7.52
CA ASP A 243 -13.65 -0.54 -8.26
C ASP A 243 -14.50 0.20 -9.30
N PRO A 244 -14.12 0.20 -10.58
CA PRO A 244 -14.86 0.88 -11.63
C PRO A 244 -16.22 0.22 -11.91
N THR A 245 -16.47 -1.01 -11.45
CA THR A 245 -17.76 -1.68 -11.62
C THR A 245 -18.90 -0.95 -10.90
N VAL A 246 -18.59 -0.24 -9.82
CA VAL A 246 -19.58 0.59 -9.11
C VAL A 246 -19.98 1.81 -9.95
N LEU A 247 -19.03 2.39 -10.71
CA LEU A 247 -19.33 3.47 -11.64
C LEU A 247 -20.23 3.00 -12.79
N THR A 248 -20.05 1.76 -13.27
CA THR A 248 -20.96 1.14 -14.23
C THR A 248 -22.37 1.02 -13.68
N LYS A 249 -22.52 0.57 -12.43
CA LYS A 249 -23.84 0.46 -11.77
C LYS A 249 -24.53 1.82 -11.64
N GLU A 250 -23.79 2.88 -11.28
CA GLU A 250 -24.35 4.24 -11.24
C GLU A 250 -24.71 4.76 -12.64
N ALA A 251 -23.86 4.52 -13.64
CA ALA A 251 -24.14 4.92 -15.02
C ALA A 251 -25.40 4.21 -15.57
N ALA A 252 -25.59 2.92 -15.25
CA ALA A 252 -26.75 2.13 -15.65
C ALA A 252 -28.07 2.64 -15.04
N ARG A 253 -28.05 3.38 -13.92
CA ARG A 253 -29.26 4.04 -13.39
C ARG A 253 -29.72 5.20 -14.26
N THR A 254 -28.79 5.83 -14.97
CA THR A 254 -29.06 7.00 -15.82
C THR A 254 -29.26 6.61 -17.28
N ASP A 255 -28.44 5.70 -17.79
CA ASP A 255 -28.54 5.12 -19.13
C ASP A 255 -28.45 3.58 -19.05
N PRO A 256 -29.59 2.91 -18.80
CA PRO A 256 -29.63 1.45 -18.70
C PRO A 256 -29.26 0.74 -20.00
N VAL A 257 -29.51 1.37 -21.16
CA VAL A 257 -29.27 0.75 -22.46
C VAL A 257 -27.77 0.64 -22.74
N ALA A 258 -27.00 1.67 -22.40
CA ALA A 258 -25.56 1.67 -22.62
C ALA A 258 -24.78 0.88 -21.57
N PHE A 259 -25.20 0.93 -20.29
CA PHE A 259 -24.34 0.50 -19.17
C PHE A 259 -24.80 -0.73 -18.40
N THR A 260 -25.97 -1.30 -18.69
CA THR A 260 -26.35 -2.59 -18.06
C THR A 260 -25.40 -3.69 -18.57
N PRO A 261 -24.60 -4.32 -17.70
CA PRO A 261 -23.67 -5.36 -18.12
C PRO A 261 -24.44 -6.63 -18.49
N ALA A 262 -24.00 -7.30 -19.56
CA ALA A 262 -24.44 -8.65 -19.86
C ALA A 262 -23.99 -9.65 -18.77
N GLU A 263 -24.72 -10.75 -18.61
CA GLU A 263 -24.31 -11.83 -17.71
C GLU A 263 -23.05 -12.53 -18.20
N ARG A 264 -22.16 -12.89 -17.26
CA ARG A 264 -20.94 -13.64 -17.58
C ARG A 264 -21.26 -15.01 -18.16
N ASN A 265 -20.63 -15.34 -19.28
CA ASN A 265 -20.81 -16.63 -19.93
C ASN A 265 -19.73 -17.64 -19.49
N TRP A 266 -20.07 -18.48 -18.50
CA TRP A 266 -19.16 -19.53 -18.02
C TRP A 266 -19.05 -20.76 -18.93
N HIS A 267 -19.89 -20.87 -19.96
CA HIS A 267 -19.83 -21.98 -20.93
C HIS A 267 -18.88 -21.65 -22.09
N ASN A 268 -18.96 -20.42 -22.60
CA ASN A 268 -18.05 -19.88 -23.61
C ASN A 268 -17.24 -18.76 -22.98
N LEU A 269 -16.10 -19.14 -22.39
CA LEU A 269 -15.25 -18.20 -21.65
C LEU A 269 -14.78 -17.06 -22.55
N THR A 270 -14.80 -15.85 -21.99
CA THR A 270 -14.14 -14.66 -22.54
C THR A 270 -13.05 -14.21 -21.59
N ILE A 271 -11.94 -13.77 -22.17
CA ILE A 271 -10.77 -13.32 -21.41
C ILE A 271 -10.57 -11.83 -21.64
N PHE A 272 -10.26 -11.10 -20.59
CA PHE A 272 -9.91 -9.69 -20.64
C PHE A 272 -8.48 -9.50 -20.16
N HIS A 273 -7.70 -8.75 -20.92
CA HIS A 273 -6.36 -8.31 -20.53
C HIS A 273 -6.19 -6.84 -20.88
N ALA A 274 -5.58 -6.09 -19.97
CA ALA A 274 -5.17 -4.73 -20.23
C ALA A 274 -3.76 -4.54 -19.68
N ASN A 275 -2.96 -3.74 -20.36
CA ASN A 275 -1.64 -3.35 -19.87
C ASN A 275 -1.37 -1.85 -19.90
N GLY A 276 -2.27 -1.05 -20.49
CA GLY A 276 -2.07 0.38 -20.65
C GLY A 276 -0.73 0.66 -21.34
N HIS A 277 0.11 1.51 -20.75
CA HIS A 277 1.45 1.80 -21.26
C HIS A 277 2.56 0.86 -20.74
N SER A 278 2.24 -0.12 -19.89
CA SER A 278 3.25 -0.93 -19.21
C SER A 278 3.76 -2.06 -20.08
N THR A 279 5.08 -2.13 -20.25
CA THR A 279 5.78 -3.23 -20.92
C THR A 279 6.00 -4.45 -20.03
N LEU A 280 5.72 -4.36 -18.72
CA LEU A 280 5.97 -5.42 -17.74
C LEU A 280 4.77 -6.35 -17.52
N LYS A 281 3.69 -6.17 -18.28
CA LYS A 281 2.48 -7.01 -18.19
C LYS A 281 2.52 -8.23 -19.10
N ASN A 282 3.65 -8.48 -19.78
CA ASN A 282 3.92 -9.67 -20.59
C ASN A 282 2.93 -9.85 -21.75
N THR A 283 2.45 -8.74 -22.31
CA THR A 283 1.41 -8.71 -23.35
C THR A 283 1.93 -9.24 -24.69
N ILE A 284 3.23 -9.11 -24.97
CA ILE A 284 3.88 -9.67 -26.16
C ILE A 284 3.74 -11.21 -26.15
N GLU A 285 4.05 -11.84 -25.03
CA GLU A 285 3.98 -13.28 -24.83
C GLU A 285 2.53 -13.79 -24.88
N VAL A 286 1.57 -12.97 -24.43
CA VAL A 286 0.14 -13.25 -24.59
C VAL A 286 -0.23 -13.30 -26.08
N LEU A 287 0.20 -12.31 -26.86
CA LEU A 287 -0.08 -12.24 -28.30
C LEU A 287 0.52 -13.45 -29.04
N ASP A 288 1.78 -13.78 -28.78
CA ASP A 288 2.43 -14.95 -29.39
C ASP A 288 1.75 -16.27 -28.98
N CYS A 289 1.34 -16.39 -27.70
CA CYS A 289 0.61 -17.56 -27.21
C CYS A 289 -0.71 -17.74 -27.97
N TRP A 290 -1.51 -16.68 -28.09
CA TRP A 290 -2.80 -16.73 -28.80
C TRP A 290 -2.65 -16.97 -30.31
N ALA A 291 -1.61 -16.43 -30.93
CA ALA A 291 -1.29 -16.74 -32.33
C ALA A 291 -0.99 -18.24 -32.53
N SER A 292 -0.30 -18.87 -31.56
CA SER A 292 0.05 -20.29 -31.63
C SER A 292 -1.09 -21.26 -31.25
N ARG A 293 -2.16 -20.76 -30.61
CA ARG A 293 -3.22 -21.58 -30.01
C ARG A 293 -4.62 -21.10 -30.46
N PRO A 294 -5.06 -21.48 -31.66
CA PRO A 294 -6.37 -21.09 -32.18
C PRO A 294 -7.55 -21.73 -31.42
N ASP A 295 -7.27 -22.69 -30.53
CA ASP A 295 -8.25 -23.33 -29.65
C ASP A 295 -8.53 -22.55 -28.36
N LEU A 296 -7.74 -21.51 -28.05
CA LEU A 296 -7.97 -20.69 -26.86
C LEU A 296 -9.25 -19.86 -26.97
N PRO A 297 -9.89 -19.53 -25.83
CA PRO A 297 -11.06 -18.66 -25.83
C PRO A 297 -10.76 -17.24 -26.35
N PRO A 298 -11.78 -16.51 -26.82
CA PRO A 298 -11.65 -15.11 -27.20
C PRO A 298 -11.03 -14.26 -26.09
N ILE A 299 -10.09 -13.39 -26.47
CA ILE A 299 -9.46 -12.42 -25.59
C ILE A 299 -9.63 -11.00 -26.15
N SER A 300 -10.06 -10.07 -25.30
CA SER A 300 -9.96 -8.63 -25.57
C SER A 300 -8.71 -8.08 -24.89
N ILE A 301 -7.86 -7.40 -25.66
CA ILE A 301 -6.58 -6.85 -25.20
C ILE A 301 -6.59 -5.33 -25.39
N TYR A 302 -6.45 -4.59 -24.30
CA TYR A 302 -6.27 -3.13 -24.33
C TYR A 302 -4.82 -2.76 -24.02
N SER A 303 -4.12 -2.23 -25.03
CA SER A 303 -2.70 -1.88 -24.95
C SER A 303 -2.40 -0.53 -25.57
N SER A 304 -1.49 0.21 -24.94
CA SER A 304 -0.96 1.49 -25.41
C SER A 304 0.57 1.49 -25.44
N ASP A 305 1.22 0.32 -25.36
CA ASP A 305 2.67 0.18 -25.48
C ASP A 305 3.09 -0.18 -26.91
N GLY A 306 4.25 0.33 -27.34
CA GLY A 306 4.73 0.14 -28.71
C GLY A 306 5.08 -1.32 -29.03
N GLY A 307 5.63 -2.06 -28.05
CA GLY A 307 6.09 -3.43 -28.26
C GLY A 307 4.96 -4.41 -28.55
N SER A 308 3.86 -4.30 -27.81
CA SER A 308 2.65 -5.10 -28.06
C SER A 308 2.03 -4.78 -29.42
N ASN A 309 1.95 -3.49 -29.78
CA ASN A 309 1.39 -3.08 -31.06
C ASN A 309 2.24 -3.59 -32.24
N ASP A 310 3.57 -3.47 -32.16
CA ASP A 310 4.49 -4.00 -33.17
C ASP A 310 4.36 -5.52 -33.32
N THR A 311 4.20 -6.22 -32.20
CA THR A 311 4.01 -7.68 -32.15
C THR A 311 2.70 -8.09 -32.79
N TYR A 312 1.59 -7.43 -32.45
CA TYR A 312 0.28 -7.69 -33.05
C TYR A 312 0.33 -7.57 -34.58
N TRP A 313 0.88 -6.45 -35.08
CA TRP A 313 0.98 -6.23 -36.53
C TRP A 313 1.99 -7.14 -37.22
N ARG A 314 3.06 -7.54 -36.54
CA ARG A 314 4.00 -8.57 -37.05
C ARG A 314 3.28 -9.89 -37.27
N LEU A 315 2.58 -10.41 -36.26
CA LEU A 315 1.85 -11.67 -36.34
C LEU A 315 0.81 -11.65 -37.46
N HIS A 316 0.09 -10.54 -37.61
CA HIS A 316 -0.88 -10.36 -38.69
C HIS A 316 -0.22 -10.39 -40.08
N ARG A 317 0.96 -9.79 -40.25
CA ARG A 317 1.72 -9.82 -41.53
C ARG A 317 2.29 -11.20 -41.85
N GLU A 318 2.68 -11.96 -40.83
CA GLU A 318 3.21 -13.33 -40.98
C GLU A 318 2.13 -14.36 -41.31
N GLY A 319 0.86 -13.95 -41.37
CA GLY A 319 -0.27 -14.84 -41.66
C GLY A 319 -0.66 -15.71 -40.47
N ASN A 320 -0.21 -15.38 -39.26
CA ASN A 320 -0.68 -16.03 -38.02
C ASN A 320 -2.05 -15.45 -37.66
N PRO A 321 -3.15 -16.22 -37.81
CA PRO A 321 -4.47 -15.66 -37.70
C PRO A 321 -4.83 -15.51 -36.23
N LEU A 322 -4.77 -14.28 -35.72
CA LEU A 322 -5.23 -13.88 -34.39
C LEU A 322 -6.77 -13.89 -34.30
N ARG A 323 -7.42 -14.99 -34.70
CA ARG A 323 -8.89 -15.07 -34.91
C ARG A 323 -9.70 -14.82 -33.65
N HIS A 324 -9.12 -15.12 -32.50
CA HIS A 324 -9.75 -14.99 -31.18
C HIS A 324 -9.13 -13.85 -30.36
N VAL A 325 -8.42 -12.92 -31.01
CA VAL A 325 -7.88 -11.73 -30.34
C VAL A 325 -8.58 -10.50 -30.88
N ASP A 326 -9.24 -9.80 -29.97
CA ASP A 326 -9.82 -8.48 -30.17
C ASP A 326 -8.84 -7.45 -29.57
N TYR A 327 -7.99 -6.87 -30.43
CA TYR A 327 -6.87 -6.01 -30.02
C TYR A 327 -7.20 -4.54 -30.19
N HIS A 328 -7.13 -3.80 -29.08
CA HIS A 328 -7.40 -2.36 -28.98
C HIS A 328 -6.10 -1.62 -28.71
N SER A 329 -5.58 -0.91 -29.71
CA SER A 329 -4.32 -0.17 -29.64
C SER A 329 -4.56 1.31 -29.36
N GLY A 330 -4.03 1.82 -28.25
CA GLY A 330 -4.15 3.23 -27.88
C GLY A 330 -5.57 3.67 -27.56
N GLU A 331 -6.48 2.73 -27.30
CA GLU A 331 -7.86 3.01 -26.93
C GLU A 331 -7.96 3.23 -25.42
N PHE A 332 -8.46 4.39 -25.05
CA PHE A 332 -8.72 4.77 -23.66
C PHE A 332 -10.23 4.68 -23.42
N VAL A 333 -10.65 3.73 -22.60
CA VAL A 333 -12.06 3.55 -22.23
C VAL A 333 -12.39 4.34 -20.97
N SER A 334 -13.59 4.92 -20.91
CA SER A 334 -14.02 5.62 -19.70
C SER A 334 -14.18 4.64 -18.53
N PRO A 335 -14.01 5.07 -17.26
CA PRO A 335 -14.11 4.17 -16.12
C PRO A 335 -15.42 3.34 -16.04
N PRO A 336 -16.62 3.90 -16.35
CA PRO A 336 -17.84 3.10 -16.39
C PRO A 336 -17.87 2.04 -17.52
N VAL A 337 -17.25 2.33 -18.66
CA VAL A 337 -17.11 1.34 -19.77
C VAL A 337 -16.14 0.24 -19.37
N TYR A 338 -15.01 0.60 -18.77
CA TYR A 338 -14.06 -0.38 -18.25
C TYR A 338 -14.69 -1.29 -17.20
N GLY A 339 -15.43 -0.71 -16.24
CA GLY A 339 -16.17 -1.47 -15.24
C GLY A 339 -17.19 -2.43 -15.87
N LYS A 340 -17.84 -2.04 -16.98
CA LYS A 340 -18.75 -2.92 -17.73
C LYS A 340 -18.01 -4.11 -18.33
N LEU A 341 -16.84 -3.87 -18.96
CA LEU A 341 -15.99 -4.94 -19.50
C LEU A 341 -15.57 -5.94 -18.40
N LEU A 342 -15.20 -5.44 -17.21
CA LEU A 342 -14.87 -6.30 -16.07
C LEU A 342 -16.07 -7.12 -15.54
N LEU A 343 -17.28 -6.56 -15.63
CA LEU A 343 -18.51 -7.26 -15.24
C LEU A 343 -18.90 -8.33 -16.26
N GLU A 344 -18.70 -8.09 -17.55
CA GLU A 344 -19.10 -8.99 -18.65
C GLU A 344 -18.10 -10.11 -18.93
N THR A 345 -16.81 -9.88 -18.69
CA THR A 345 -15.77 -10.89 -18.94
C THR A 345 -15.82 -12.05 -17.95
N SER A 346 -15.48 -13.24 -18.41
CA SER A 346 -15.46 -14.45 -17.57
C SER A 346 -14.18 -14.55 -16.76
N VAL A 347 -13.06 -14.18 -17.38
CA VAL A 347 -11.71 -14.28 -16.81
C VAL A 347 -10.95 -12.99 -17.07
N ILE A 348 -10.31 -12.47 -16.03
CA ILE A 348 -9.38 -11.35 -16.16
C ILE A 348 -7.96 -11.91 -16.02
N MET A 349 -7.11 -11.64 -17.01
CA MET A 349 -5.76 -12.16 -17.09
C MET A 349 -4.72 -11.07 -16.80
N CYS A 350 -3.87 -11.34 -15.83
CA CYS A 350 -2.73 -10.51 -15.45
C CYS A 350 -1.45 -11.37 -15.47
N PRO A 351 -0.77 -11.50 -16.63
CA PRO A 351 0.41 -12.35 -16.77
C PRO A 351 1.71 -11.59 -16.47
N SER A 352 1.68 -10.60 -15.58
CA SER A 352 2.84 -9.74 -15.35
C SER A 352 4.05 -10.52 -14.81
N ILE A 353 5.23 -10.12 -15.31
CA ILE A 353 6.53 -10.62 -14.85
C ILE A 353 7.02 -9.92 -13.57
N ALA A 354 6.38 -8.82 -13.17
CA ALA A 354 6.77 -8.01 -12.03
C ALA A 354 5.68 -7.90 -10.96
N GLU A 355 4.42 -8.19 -11.28
CA GLU A 355 3.32 -8.11 -10.31
C GLU A 355 3.09 -9.42 -9.55
N GLY A 356 3.40 -9.41 -8.24
CA GLY A 356 3.00 -10.49 -7.32
C GLY A 356 1.57 -10.36 -6.78
N CYS A 357 0.99 -9.16 -6.87
CA CYS A 357 -0.40 -8.81 -6.54
C CYS A 357 -0.87 -7.72 -7.51
N GLY A 358 -0.92 -8.04 -8.81
CA GLY A 358 -1.41 -7.11 -9.82
C GLY A 358 -2.87 -6.78 -9.54
N VAL A 359 -3.15 -5.50 -9.26
CA VAL A 359 -4.52 -5.07 -9.12
C VAL A 359 -5.11 -4.90 -10.51
N LEU A 360 -6.21 -5.60 -10.76
CA LEU A 360 -6.93 -5.60 -12.03
C LEU A 360 -7.44 -4.22 -12.44
N GLY A 361 -7.39 -3.20 -11.57
CA GLY A 361 -7.72 -1.81 -11.85
C GLY A 361 -6.58 -0.96 -12.42
N THR A 362 -5.32 -1.38 -12.32
CA THR A 362 -4.14 -0.57 -12.71
C THR A 362 -3.95 -0.43 -14.22
N ALA A 363 -4.72 -1.17 -15.01
CA ALA A 363 -4.50 -1.30 -16.44
C ALA A 363 -5.54 -0.60 -17.32
N ALA A 364 -6.55 0.04 -16.71
CA ALA A 364 -7.34 1.04 -17.42
C ALA A 364 -6.59 2.37 -17.39
N PRO A 365 -6.28 2.96 -18.55
CA PRO A 365 -5.57 4.22 -18.60
C PRO A 365 -6.45 5.45 -18.32
#